data_AF-A0A7R9WG53-F1
#
_entry.id   AF-A0A7R9WG53-F1
#
_cell.length_a   1.000
_cell.length_b   1.000
_cell.length_c   1.000
_cell.angle_alpha   90.00
_cell.angle_beta   90.00
_cell.angle_gamma   90.00
#
_symmetry.space_group_name_H-M   'P 1'
#
loop_
_entity.id
_entity.type
_entity.pdbx_description
1 polymer ?
#
loop_
_entity_poly.entity_id
_entity_poly.type
_entity_poly.pdbx_seq_one_letter_code
_entity_poly.pdbx_strand_id
1 'polypeptide(L)'
;KWNYDQDPRSALSFEATLNQLKAEIEQNGSAIFRSLVETYLLSNNHRVVLEFYPSSTYESEQLAEEKKRLGSIKASLSPDQLKKIRDDAEALAELQSKDDSPEAVATVPTLALSDLDRNGVEHPISVRNDAFGSGATLVIHDVPSSSGVAYV
;
A
#
# COMPACT_ATOMS: atom_id res chain seq x y z
N LYS A 1 -12.87 2.13 -10.23
CA LYS A 1 -13.64 2.13 -11.50
C LYS A 1 -14.10 0.72 -11.86
N TRP A 2 -13.18 -0.25 -12.00
CA TRP A 2 -13.54 -1.65 -12.27
C TRP A 2 -14.53 -2.24 -11.24
N ASN A 3 -14.26 -2.08 -9.93
CA ASN A 3 -15.13 -2.59 -8.86
C ASN A 3 -16.52 -1.92 -8.77
N TYR A 4 -16.83 -0.99 -9.68
CA TYR A 4 -18.10 -0.27 -9.75
C TYR A 4 -18.72 -0.36 -11.16
N ASP A 5 -18.38 -1.42 -11.92
CA ASP A 5 -18.84 -1.69 -13.29
C ASP A 5 -18.59 -0.54 -14.29
N GLN A 6 -17.58 0.28 -14.04
CA GLN A 6 -17.12 1.34 -14.95
C GLN A 6 -15.94 0.87 -15.81
N ASP A 7 -15.75 1.49 -16.98
CA ASP A 7 -14.63 1.18 -17.86
C ASP A 7 -13.28 1.34 -17.13
N PRO A 8 -12.51 0.25 -16.93
CA PRO A 8 -11.23 0.29 -16.23
C PRO A 8 -10.16 1.10 -16.97
N ARG A 9 -10.29 1.27 -18.30
CA ARG A 9 -9.33 2.01 -19.12
C ARG A 9 -9.48 3.52 -18.98
N SER A 10 -10.64 3.99 -18.55
CA SER A 10 -10.92 5.43 -18.40
C SER A 10 -10.06 6.12 -17.32
N ALA A 11 -9.31 5.37 -16.51
CA ALA A 11 -8.30 5.93 -15.60
C ALA A 11 -6.91 6.04 -16.23
N LEU A 12 -6.66 5.32 -17.34
CA LEU A 12 -5.37 5.30 -18.03
C LEU A 12 -5.26 6.42 -19.07
N SER A 13 -6.37 6.85 -19.65
CA SER A 13 -6.42 7.95 -20.62
C SER A 13 -6.60 9.30 -19.91
N PHE A 14 -5.56 10.14 -19.90
CA PHE A 14 -5.59 11.46 -19.26
C PHE A 14 -5.42 12.64 -20.24
N GLU A 15 -4.84 12.43 -21.42
CA GLU A 15 -4.48 13.52 -22.34
C GLU A 15 -5.69 14.36 -22.79
N ALA A 16 -6.76 13.70 -23.25
CA ALA A 16 -7.97 14.38 -23.72
C ALA A 16 -8.61 15.22 -22.59
N THR A 17 -8.75 14.63 -21.41
CA THR A 17 -9.31 15.29 -20.22
C THR A 17 -8.45 16.47 -19.77
N LEU A 18 -7.12 16.33 -19.78
CA LEU A 18 -6.22 17.42 -19.43
C LEU A 18 -6.26 18.55 -20.46
N ASN A 19 -6.33 18.23 -21.76
CA ASN A 19 -6.42 19.24 -22.81
C ASN A 19 -7.75 20.00 -22.73
N GLN A 20 -8.85 19.32 -22.43
CA GLN A 20 -10.14 19.95 -22.17
C GLN A 20 -10.06 20.90 -20.96
N LEU A 21 -9.43 20.47 -19.86
CA LEU A 21 -9.23 21.30 -18.68
C LEU A 21 -8.35 22.53 -18.98
N LYS A 22 -7.28 22.36 -19.75
CA LYS A 22 -6.41 23.49 -20.16
C LYS A 22 -7.19 24.52 -20.98
N ALA A 23 -7.97 24.07 -21.96
CA ALA A 23 -8.79 24.97 -22.77
C ALA A 23 -9.84 25.73 -21.94
N GLU A 24 -10.46 25.06 -20.97
CA GLU A 24 -11.41 25.69 -20.04
C GLU A 24 -10.74 26.76 -19.18
N ILE A 25 -9.52 26.49 -18.69
CA ILE A 25 -8.74 27.47 -17.91
C ILE A 25 -8.29 28.64 -18.78
N GLU A 26 -7.92 28.41 -20.04
CA GLU A 26 -7.56 29.48 -20.97
C GLU A 26 -8.74 30.42 -21.26
N GLN A 27 -9.95 29.87 -21.38
CA GLN A 27 -11.17 30.66 -21.68
C GLN A 27 -11.74 31.35 -20.45
N ASN A 28 -11.86 30.63 -19.33
CA ASN A 28 -12.64 31.05 -18.17
C ASN A 28 -11.78 31.25 -16.90
N GLY A 29 -10.45 31.12 -17.01
CA GLY A 29 -9.54 31.20 -15.87
C GLY A 29 -9.83 30.12 -14.82
N SER A 30 -9.53 30.42 -13.56
CA SER A 30 -9.73 29.48 -12.45
C SER A 30 -11.20 29.33 -11.99
N ALA A 31 -12.17 29.80 -12.76
CA ALA A 31 -13.60 29.77 -12.40
C ALA A 31 -14.13 28.34 -12.19
N ILE A 32 -13.62 27.37 -12.98
CA ILE A 32 -13.95 25.94 -12.82
C ILE A 32 -13.68 25.46 -11.39
N PHE A 33 -12.52 25.78 -10.82
CA PHE A 33 -12.16 25.33 -9.47
C PHE A 33 -13.02 26.00 -8.40
N ARG A 34 -13.38 27.29 -8.58
CA ARG A 34 -14.28 27.98 -7.65
C ARG A 34 -15.64 27.29 -7.60
N SER A 35 -16.21 26.93 -8.76
CA SER A 35 -17.49 26.23 -8.83
C SER A 35 -17.43 24.84 -8.19
N LEU A 36 -16.33 24.11 -8.37
CA LEU A 36 -16.15 22.80 -7.75
C LEU A 36 -16.04 22.90 -6.21
N VAL A 37 -15.28 23.87 -5.69
CA VAL A 37 -15.16 24.11 -4.24
C VAL A 37 -16.52 24.48 -3.64
N GLU A 38 -17.25 25.39 -4.28
CA GLU A 38 -18.58 25.78 -3.82
C GLU A 38 -19.52 24.59 -3.75
N THR A 39 -19.57 23.78 -4.82
CA THR A 39 -20.51 22.66 -4.96
C THR A 39 -20.17 21.49 -4.05
N TYR A 40 -18.92 21.03 -4.09
CA TYR A 40 -18.53 19.76 -3.47
C TYR A 40 -18.03 19.90 -2.04
N LEU A 41 -17.62 21.10 -1.60
CA LEU A 41 -17.08 21.34 -0.26
C LEU A 41 -17.95 22.28 0.58
N LEU A 42 -18.29 23.48 0.08
CA LEU A 42 -18.97 24.51 0.88
C LEU A 42 -20.46 24.22 1.03
N SER A 43 -21.14 24.00 -0.09
CA SER A 43 -22.58 23.71 -0.16
C SER A 43 -22.92 22.23 0.11
N ASN A 44 -21.92 21.35 0.18
CA ASN A 44 -22.14 19.93 0.43
C ASN A 44 -22.33 19.64 1.93
N ASN A 45 -23.55 19.26 2.30
CA ASN A 45 -23.92 18.91 3.68
C ASN A 45 -23.55 17.48 4.08
N HIS A 46 -23.06 16.64 3.16
CA HIS A 46 -22.51 15.32 3.48
C HIS A 46 -21.09 15.48 4.06
N ARG A 47 -21.01 16.04 5.27
CA ARG A 47 -19.75 16.42 5.94
C ARG A 47 -19.71 15.86 7.35
N VAL A 48 -18.55 15.32 7.74
CA VAL A 48 -18.26 14.85 9.10
C VAL A 48 -17.04 15.60 9.62
N VAL A 49 -17.12 16.07 10.87
CA VAL A 49 -16.00 16.65 11.61
C VAL A 49 -15.66 15.69 12.74
N LEU A 50 -14.42 15.21 12.78
CA LEU A 50 -13.93 14.28 13.81
C LEU A 50 -12.81 14.95 14.61
N GLU A 51 -12.96 14.98 15.92
CA GLU A 51 -11.94 15.45 16.85
C GLU A 51 -11.47 14.27 17.70
N PHE A 52 -10.17 13.99 17.64
CA PHE A 52 -9.55 12.91 18.40
C PHE A 52 -8.66 13.51 19.49
N TYR A 53 -8.86 13.06 20.73
CA TYR A 53 -8.09 13.49 21.88
C TYR A 53 -7.24 12.33 22.42
N PRO A 54 -5.98 12.57 22.78
CA PRO A 54 -5.18 11.54 23.42
C PRO A 54 -5.79 11.18 24.77
N SER A 55 -5.88 9.89 25.07
CA SER A 55 -6.30 9.37 26.37
C SER A 55 -5.21 8.45 26.90
N SER A 56 -4.69 8.77 28.09
CA SER A 56 -3.73 7.92 28.79
C SER A 56 -4.36 6.65 29.36
N THR A 57 -5.69 6.54 29.36
CA THR A 57 -6.44 5.40 29.90
C THR A 57 -7.03 4.50 28.82
N TYR A 58 -7.09 4.95 27.56
CA TYR A 58 -7.78 4.24 26.47
C TYR A 58 -7.33 2.78 26.32
N GLU A 59 -6.03 2.51 26.34
CA GLU A 59 -5.51 1.14 26.27
C GLU A 59 -6.00 0.29 27.46
N SER A 60 -5.95 0.84 28.67
CA SER A 60 -6.40 0.13 29.87
C SER A 60 -7.91 -0.15 29.87
N GLU A 61 -8.71 0.75 29.31
CA GLU A 61 -10.16 0.60 29.14
C GLU A 61 -10.48 -0.51 28.14
N GLN A 62 -9.82 -0.52 26.98
CA GLN A 62 -9.96 -1.57 25.96
C GLN A 62 -9.57 -2.95 26.52
N LEU A 63 -8.46 -3.04 27.25
CA LEU A 63 -8.02 -4.30 27.89
C LEU A 63 -9.01 -4.76 28.97
N ALA A 64 -9.57 -3.83 29.76
CA ALA A 64 -10.56 -4.15 30.77
C ALA A 64 -11.87 -4.66 30.14
N GLU A 65 -12.33 -4.03 29.06
CA GLU A 65 -13.49 -4.47 28.29
C GLU A 65 -13.26 -5.87 27.69
N GLU A 66 -12.11 -6.09 27.06
CA GLU A 66 -11.76 -7.38 26.48
C GLU A 66 -11.71 -8.47 27.56
N LYS A 67 -11.03 -8.21 28.68
CA LYS A 67 -10.93 -9.17 29.80
C LYS A 67 -12.30 -9.50 30.38
N LYS A 68 -13.20 -8.52 30.50
CA LYS A 68 -14.58 -8.72 30.95
C LYS A 68 -15.37 -9.58 29.95
N ARG A 69 -15.24 -9.31 28.65
CA ARG A 69 -15.89 -10.08 27.59
C ARG A 69 -15.42 -11.53 27.59
N LEU A 70 -14.10 -11.76 27.64
CA LEU A 70 -13.50 -13.09 27.71
C LEU A 70 -13.88 -13.84 28.99
N GLY A 71 -13.91 -13.14 30.14
CA GLY A 71 -14.36 -13.72 31.40
C GLY A 71 -15.82 -14.18 31.36
N SER A 72 -16.70 -13.39 30.75
CA SER A 72 -18.11 -13.72 30.58
C SER A 72 -18.31 -14.92 29.66
N ILE A 73 -17.59 -14.97 28.54
CA ILE A 73 -17.57 -16.13 27.64
C ILE A 73 -17.10 -17.37 28.40
N LYS A 74 -15.96 -17.28 29.10
CA LYS A 74 -15.41 -18.42 29.85
C LYS A 74 -16.38 -18.95 30.92
N ALA A 75 -17.08 -18.07 31.63
CA ALA A 75 -18.07 -18.46 32.64
C ALA A 75 -19.31 -19.15 32.06
N SER A 76 -19.64 -18.88 30.78
CA SER A 76 -20.75 -19.53 30.08
C SER A 76 -20.44 -20.94 29.55
N LEU A 77 -19.17 -21.35 29.57
CA LEU A 77 -18.72 -22.62 29.01
C LEU A 77 -18.78 -23.74 30.05
N SER A 78 -19.21 -24.91 29.60
CA SER A 78 -19.14 -26.16 30.37
C SER A 78 -17.69 -26.67 30.51
N PRO A 79 -17.40 -27.54 31.49
CA PRO A 79 -16.10 -28.18 31.63
C PRO A 79 -15.61 -28.89 30.36
N ASP A 80 -16.52 -29.56 29.62
CA ASP A 80 -16.18 -30.27 28.39
C ASP A 80 -15.80 -29.30 27.25
N GLN A 81 -16.49 -28.16 27.15
CA GLN A 81 -16.14 -27.12 26.17
C GLN A 81 -14.79 -26.46 26.49
N LEU A 82 -14.50 -26.20 27.77
CA LEU A 82 -13.20 -25.68 28.19
C LEU A 82 -12.07 -26.66 27.91
N LYS A 83 -12.32 -27.96 28.12
CA LYS A 83 -11.38 -29.02 27.75
C LYS A 83 -11.15 -29.04 26.24
N LYS A 84 -12.22 -29.01 25.44
CA LYS A 84 -12.13 -28.99 23.98
C LYS A 84 -11.30 -27.79 23.47
N ILE A 85 -11.52 -26.59 23.99
CA ILE A 85 -10.74 -25.40 23.59
C ILE A 85 -9.25 -25.58 23.88
N ARG A 86 -8.90 -26.22 25.00
CA ARG A 86 -7.50 -26.53 25.32
C ARG A 86 -6.92 -27.55 24.34
N ASP A 87 -7.65 -28.65 24.12
CA ASP A 87 -7.22 -29.72 23.22
C ASP A 87 -7.05 -29.18 21.79
N ASP A 88 -7.97 -28.31 21.31
CA ASP A 88 -7.90 -27.63 20.02
C ASP A 88 -6.69 -26.67 19.94
N ALA A 89 -6.37 -25.96 21.04
CA ALA A 89 -5.22 -25.05 21.10
C ALA A 89 -3.88 -25.80 21.10
N GLU A 90 -3.79 -26.93 21.80
CA GLU A 90 -2.63 -27.82 21.79
C GLU A 90 -2.42 -28.42 20.39
N ALA A 91 -3.49 -28.95 19.78
CA ALA A 91 -3.44 -29.48 18.41
C ALA A 91 -3.05 -28.40 17.39
N LEU A 92 -3.56 -27.17 17.53
CA LEU A 92 -3.19 -26.05 16.67
C LEU A 92 -1.71 -25.68 16.83
N ALA A 93 -1.20 -25.63 18.05
CA ALA A 93 0.21 -25.33 18.31
C ALA A 93 1.13 -26.40 17.70
N GLU A 94 0.74 -27.68 17.80
CA GLU A 94 1.46 -28.79 17.15
C GLU A 94 1.45 -28.64 15.63
N LEU A 95 0.29 -28.32 15.02
CA LEU A 95 0.18 -28.11 13.58
C LEU A 95 1.03 -26.94 13.09
N GLN A 96 1.08 -25.83 13.82
CA GLN A 96 1.86 -24.65 13.45
C GLN A 96 3.37 -24.84 13.64
N SER A 97 3.77 -25.72 14.57
CA SER A 97 5.20 -25.99 14.85
C SER A 97 5.77 -27.13 14.01
N LYS A 98 4.91 -27.88 13.32
CA LYS A 98 5.32 -29.01 12.48
C LYS A 98 5.79 -28.51 11.13
N ASP A 99 7.04 -28.82 10.79
CA ASP A 99 7.55 -28.59 9.44
C ASP A 99 6.75 -29.41 8.41
N ASP A 100 6.49 -28.81 7.26
CA ASP A 100 5.88 -29.50 6.13
C ASP A 100 6.80 -30.65 5.65
N SER A 101 6.21 -31.78 5.29
CA SER A 101 6.95 -32.91 4.73
C SER A 101 7.64 -32.51 3.41
N PRO A 102 8.83 -33.05 3.09
CA PRO A 102 9.50 -32.80 1.81
C PRO A 102 8.62 -33.03 0.58
N GLU A 103 7.73 -34.04 0.63
CA GLU A 103 6.79 -34.36 -0.44
C GLU A 103 5.75 -33.24 -0.65
N ALA A 104 5.28 -32.61 0.43
CA ALA A 104 4.34 -31.49 0.38
C ALA A 104 5.03 -30.22 -0.15
N VAL A 105 6.23 -29.92 0.35
CA VAL A 105 7.04 -28.79 -0.14
C VAL A 105 7.33 -28.95 -1.65
N ALA A 106 7.59 -30.17 -2.12
CA ALA A 106 7.83 -30.46 -3.53
C ALA A 106 6.62 -30.23 -4.45
N THR A 107 5.40 -30.07 -3.91
CA THR A 107 4.21 -29.70 -4.70
C THR A 107 4.19 -28.21 -5.08
N VAL A 108 4.94 -27.38 -4.37
CA VAL A 108 5.04 -25.95 -4.65
C VAL A 108 5.96 -25.75 -5.86
N PRO A 109 5.50 -25.11 -6.95
CA PRO A 109 6.36 -24.87 -8.11
C PRO A 109 7.51 -23.94 -7.72
N THR A 110 8.74 -24.34 -8.06
CA THR A 110 9.96 -23.57 -7.80
C THR A 110 10.66 -23.20 -9.11
N LEU A 111 11.40 -22.10 -9.09
CA LEU A 111 12.34 -21.76 -10.16
C LEU A 111 13.60 -22.61 -10.02
N ALA A 112 14.21 -22.96 -11.13
CA ALA A 112 15.51 -23.60 -11.15
C ALA A 112 16.63 -22.55 -11.01
N LEU A 113 17.80 -22.96 -10.50
CA LEU A 113 18.99 -22.10 -10.51
C LEU A 113 19.40 -21.65 -11.92
N SER A 114 18.99 -22.39 -12.96
CA SER A 114 19.19 -22.01 -14.36
C SER A 114 18.30 -20.86 -14.83
N ASP A 115 17.21 -20.57 -14.11
CA ASP A 115 16.29 -19.47 -14.44
C ASP A 115 16.80 -18.12 -13.91
N LEU A 116 17.85 -18.13 -13.08
CA LEU A 116 18.51 -16.95 -12.55
C LEU A 116 19.61 -16.48 -13.49
N ASP A 117 19.63 -15.18 -13.79
CA ASP A 117 20.78 -14.56 -14.45
C ASP A 117 22.00 -14.63 -13.52
N ARG A 118 23.13 -15.09 -14.05
CA ARG A 118 24.38 -15.25 -13.30
C ARG A 118 25.19 -13.95 -13.25
N ASN A 119 24.86 -12.99 -14.10
CA ASN A 119 25.54 -11.71 -14.16
C ASN A 119 24.69 -10.63 -13.47
N GLY A 120 25.36 -9.68 -12.83
CA GLY A 120 24.70 -8.47 -12.36
C GLY A 120 24.25 -7.61 -13.54
N VAL A 121 23.20 -6.81 -13.34
CA VAL A 121 22.80 -5.81 -14.33
C VAL A 121 23.86 -4.71 -14.36
N GLU A 122 24.60 -4.61 -15.47
CA GLU A 122 25.51 -3.48 -15.69
C GLU A 122 24.73 -2.27 -16.20
N HIS A 123 24.99 -1.11 -15.59
CA HIS A 123 24.43 0.16 -16.03
C HIS A 123 25.53 1.01 -16.67
N PRO A 124 25.26 1.67 -17.81
CA PRO A 124 26.24 2.54 -18.46
C PRO A 124 26.57 3.74 -17.54
N ILE A 125 27.85 3.87 -17.20
CA ILE A 125 28.37 4.94 -16.35
C ILE A 125 29.49 5.65 -17.10
N SER A 126 29.40 6.98 -17.20
CA SER A 126 30.44 7.84 -17.72
C SER A 126 30.92 8.80 -16.64
N VAL A 127 32.21 8.78 -16.31
CA VAL A 127 32.81 9.66 -15.30
C VAL A 127 33.66 10.73 -15.99
N ARG A 128 33.46 11.99 -15.61
CA ARG A 128 34.25 13.15 -16.06
C ARG A 128 34.86 13.85 -14.86
N ASN A 129 36.19 13.79 -14.74
CA ASN A 129 36.93 14.53 -13.72
C ASN A 129 37.10 16.00 -14.14
N ASP A 130 37.15 16.91 -13.17
CA ASP A 130 37.24 18.36 -13.38
C ASP A 130 36.21 18.88 -14.40
N ALA A 131 34.95 18.48 -14.20
CA ALA A 131 33.88 18.83 -15.11
C ALA A 131 33.73 20.36 -15.18
N PHE A 132 33.80 20.92 -16.40
CA PHE A 132 33.71 22.36 -16.66
C PHE A 132 34.78 23.22 -15.96
N GLY A 133 35.93 22.64 -15.57
CA GLY A 133 37.01 23.37 -14.88
C GLY A 133 36.67 23.75 -13.43
N SER A 134 35.72 23.04 -12.82
CA SER A 134 35.21 23.31 -11.47
C SER A 134 35.94 22.57 -10.35
N GLY A 135 36.84 21.64 -10.67
CA GLY A 135 37.44 20.68 -9.75
C GLY A 135 36.51 19.52 -9.34
N ALA A 136 35.23 19.52 -9.75
CA ALA A 136 34.27 18.48 -9.38
C ALA A 136 34.30 17.28 -10.34
N THR A 137 33.98 16.09 -9.81
CA THR A 137 33.78 14.86 -10.61
C THR A 137 32.31 14.72 -10.96
N LEU A 138 32.00 14.66 -12.26
CA LEU A 138 30.65 14.42 -12.78
C LEU A 138 30.49 12.93 -13.14
N VAL A 139 29.43 12.31 -12.63
CA VAL A 139 29.04 10.93 -12.94
C VAL A 139 27.73 10.96 -13.71
N ILE A 140 27.70 10.34 -14.88
CA ILE A 140 26.55 10.33 -15.79
C ILE A 140 26.10 8.89 -15.97
N HIS A 141 24.81 8.65 -15.75
CA HIS A 141 24.14 7.39 -16.09
C HIS A 141 23.35 7.58 -17.37
N ASP A 142 23.79 6.96 -18.47
CA ASP A 142 23.11 7.05 -19.77
C ASP A 142 21.99 6.00 -19.85
N VAL A 143 20.86 6.29 -19.23
CA VAL A 143 19.72 5.35 -19.20
C VAL A 143 18.90 5.48 -20.50
N PRO A 144 18.55 4.37 -21.19
CA PRO A 144 17.85 4.41 -22.48
C PRO A 144 16.48 5.11 -22.47
N SER A 145 15.86 5.27 -21.31
CA SER A 145 14.56 5.93 -21.20
C SER A 145 14.42 6.64 -19.85
N SER A 146 14.68 7.95 -19.84
CA SER A 146 14.28 8.85 -18.75
C SER A 146 12.93 9.53 -19.01
N SER A 147 12.22 9.15 -20.08
CA SER A 147 10.94 9.74 -20.49
C SER A 147 10.97 11.28 -20.58
N GLY A 148 12.10 11.84 -21.04
CA GLY A 148 12.30 13.28 -21.19
C GLY A 148 12.62 14.03 -19.88
N VAL A 149 12.91 13.30 -18.80
CA VAL A 149 13.27 13.87 -17.49
C VAL A 149 14.79 13.79 -17.29
N ALA A 150 15.38 14.84 -16.74
CA ALA A 150 16.77 14.85 -16.30
C ALA A 150 16.85 14.64 -14.78
N TYR A 151 17.70 13.71 -14.35
CA TYR A 151 18.04 13.48 -12.95
C TYR A 151 19.45 14.02 -12.74
N VAL A 152 19.58 15.10 -11.97
CA VAL A 152 20.84 15.83 -11.74
C VAL A 152 21.14 15.85 -10.25
#